data_AF-A0A286BWS2-F1
#
_entry.id   AF-A0A286BWS2-F1
#
_cell.length_a   1.000
_cell.length_b   1.000
_cell.length_c   1.000
_cell.angle_alpha   90.00
_cell.angle_beta   90.00
_cell.angle_gamma   90.00
#
_symmetry.space_group_name_H-M   'P 1'
#
loop_
_entity.id
_entity.type
_entity.pdbx_description
1 polymer ?
#
loop_
_entity_poly.entity_id
_entity_poly.type
_entity_poly.pdbx_seq_one_letter_code
_entity_poly.pdbx_strand_id
1 'polypeptide(L)'
;MKVVRHALLVSSMVLAGCASSGSSTSASESHWYNPLSYHWSALNPLGWFGGSLEVTEQGVAGLTSTTAMSEEAINKALNGDYKLRQGMRTQNGQVVDFWQALDGDNVKLVINGTTSVERIEVQDADAKAADGSKIGDLFSEKFSKAFNNCKMASGLDAHDVECRAPGSQHIFFVYSGEWHGPEGLMPSDDTLKSWKISKIVWQR
;
A
#
# COMPACT_ATOMS: atom_id res chain seq x y z
N MET A 1 -52.33 45.36 -58.10
CA MET A 1 -51.52 45.21 -59.34
C MET A 1 -50.19 45.93 -59.15
N LYS A 2 -49.09 45.18 -59.08
CA LYS A 2 -47.72 45.61 -59.44
C LYS A 2 -46.88 44.33 -59.54
N VAL A 3 -46.38 44.08 -60.74
CA VAL A 3 -45.57 42.94 -61.14
C VAL A 3 -44.13 43.42 -61.22
N VAL A 4 -43.16 42.73 -60.61
CA VAL A 4 -41.75 42.77 -61.07
C VAL A 4 -41.12 41.39 -60.90
N ARG A 5 -40.29 41.03 -61.88
CA ARG A 5 -39.86 39.69 -62.28
C ARG A 5 -38.54 39.23 -61.64
N HIS A 6 -38.48 37.95 -61.29
CA HIS A 6 -37.46 36.92 -61.52
C HIS A 6 -35.98 37.31 -61.74
N ALA A 7 -35.11 36.79 -60.88
CA ALA A 7 -33.82 36.21 -61.27
C ALA A 7 -33.41 35.12 -60.25
N LEU A 8 -33.17 33.91 -60.77
CA LEU A 8 -32.56 32.75 -60.07
C LEU A 8 -31.03 32.87 -60.08
N LEU A 9 -30.37 32.23 -59.09
CA LEU A 9 -29.04 31.57 -59.06
C LEU A 9 -28.47 31.71 -57.62
N VAL A 10 -28.52 30.69 -56.75
CA VAL A 10 -27.68 29.46 -56.64
C VAL A 10 -26.30 29.70 -56.00
N SER A 11 -26.03 28.85 -54.99
CA SER A 11 -24.76 28.38 -54.42
C SER A 11 -24.05 29.13 -53.28
N SER A 12 -24.29 28.59 -52.06
CA SER A 12 -23.31 27.99 -51.12
C SER A 12 -21.84 28.41 -51.18
N MET A 13 -21.28 28.82 -50.03
CA MET A 13 -20.29 28.03 -49.27
C MET A 13 -19.95 28.71 -47.92
N VAL A 14 -19.55 27.87 -46.97
CA VAL A 14 -19.48 28.09 -45.53
C VAL A 14 -18.03 27.81 -45.06
N LEU A 15 -17.56 28.63 -44.09
CA LEU A 15 -16.39 28.46 -43.18
C LEU A 15 -14.97 28.57 -43.81
N ALA A 16 -13.93 29.13 -43.18
CA ALA A 16 -13.74 29.73 -41.87
C ALA A 16 -12.64 30.82 -41.96
N GLY A 17 -12.79 31.89 -41.18
CA GLY A 17 -11.88 33.04 -41.14
C GLY A 17 -10.68 32.82 -40.21
N CYS A 18 -9.57 33.43 -40.62
CA CYS A 18 -8.32 33.57 -39.88
C CYS A 18 -8.37 34.73 -38.87
N ALA A 19 -7.36 34.74 -37.99
CA ALA A 19 -6.81 35.85 -37.20
C ALA A 19 -7.39 36.10 -35.80
N SER A 20 -6.57 35.79 -34.80
CA SER A 20 -6.56 36.52 -33.53
C SER A 20 -5.11 36.83 -33.15
N SER A 21 -4.80 38.12 -33.06
CA SER A 21 -3.60 38.70 -32.50
C SER A 21 -3.89 39.16 -31.07
N GLY A 22 -3.07 38.74 -30.11
CA GLY A 22 -3.11 39.23 -28.73
C GLY A 22 -1.83 38.84 -28.00
N SER A 23 -0.88 39.78 -27.91
CA SER A 23 0.35 39.65 -27.15
C SER A 23 0.10 40.01 -25.69
N SER A 24 0.34 39.08 -24.76
CA SER A 24 0.75 39.40 -23.40
C SER A 24 1.73 38.35 -22.88
N THR A 25 2.86 38.85 -22.43
CA THR A 25 4.07 38.16 -21.95
C THR A 25 3.85 37.48 -20.60
N SER A 26 4.29 36.23 -20.43
CA SER A 26 5.01 35.72 -19.24
C SER A 26 5.55 34.30 -19.49
N ALA A 27 6.89 34.18 -19.47
CA ALA A 27 7.71 32.99 -19.26
C ALA A 27 7.28 31.66 -19.90
N SER A 28 7.69 31.45 -21.16
CA SER A 28 7.94 30.11 -21.68
C SER A 28 9.24 29.56 -21.04
N GLU A 29 9.14 28.84 -19.92
CA GLU A 29 10.18 27.89 -19.53
C GLU A 29 9.84 26.55 -20.17
N SER A 30 10.50 26.34 -21.30
CA SER A 30 10.39 25.18 -22.14
C SER A 30 11.09 23.98 -21.51
N HIS A 31 10.30 22.92 -21.35
CA HIS A 31 10.72 21.59 -20.97
C HIS A 31 11.62 20.99 -22.07
N TRP A 32 12.93 21.12 -21.92
CA TRP A 32 13.88 20.30 -22.66
C TRP A 32 14.68 19.47 -21.65
N TYR A 33 14.48 18.16 -21.73
CA TYR A 33 15.38 17.13 -21.23
C TYR A 33 16.01 17.37 -19.85
N ASN A 34 15.33 16.88 -18.81
CA ASN A 34 16.02 16.41 -17.61
C ASN A 34 16.05 14.86 -17.66
N PRO A 35 17.08 14.23 -18.23
CA PRO A 35 17.12 12.77 -18.43
C PRO A 35 17.50 11.99 -17.16
N LEU A 36 17.41 12.61 -15.98
CA LEU A 36 17.79 12.00 -14.70
C LEU A 36 16.72 12.23 -13.64
N SER A 37 15.46 11.88 -13.94
CA SER A 37 14.57 11.42 -12.87
C SER A 37 15.08 10.06 -12.42
N TYR A 38 15.92 10.05 -11.39
CA TYR A 38 16.38 8.82 -10.74
C TYR A 38 15.18 8.12 -10.09
N HIS A 39 14.46 7.32 -10.87
CA HIS A 39 13.55 6.31 -10.36
C HIS A 39 14.41 5.16 -9.83
N TRP A 40 14.60 5.13 -8.51
CA TRP A 40 15.25 4.04 -7.78
C TRP A 40 14.62 2.67 -8.10
N SER A 41 13.35 2.65 -8.52
CA SER A 41 12.63 1.44 -8.96
C SER A 41 13.09 0.85 -10.30
N ALA A 42 13.76 1.62 -11.16
CA ALA A 42 14.28 1.12 -12.45
C ALA A 42 15.63 0.40 -12.31
N LEU A 43 16.29 0.53 -11.16
CA LEU A 43 17.58 -0.10 -10.87
C LEU A 43 17.46 -1.30 -9.91
N ASN A 44 16.25 -1.67 -9.50
CA ASN A 44 16.04 -2.90 -8.74
C ASN A 44 15.54 -4.02 -9.68
N PRO A 45 16.42 -4.89 -10.19
CA PRO A 45 16.03 -6.00 -11.06
C PRO A 45 15.05 -6.99 -10.39
N LEU A 46 14.85 -6.90 -9.07
CA LEU A 46 13.87 -7.71 -8.33
C LEU A 46 12.41 -7.29 -8.57
N GLY A 47 12.14 -6.08 -9.07
CA GLY A 47 10.78 -5.61 -9.34
C GLY A 47 10.17 -6.16 -10.64
N TRP A 48 10.98 -6.75 -11.53
CA TRP A 48 10.54 -7.22 -12.85
C TRP A 48 10.29 -8.73 -12.92
N PHE A 49 10.95 -9.51 -12.07
CA PHE A 49 10.62 -10.92 -11.90
C PHE A 49 9.58 -10.98 -10.80
N GLY A 50 8.36 -11.44 -11.10
CA GLY A 50 7.24 -11.57 -10.16
C GLY A 50 7.63 -12.33 -8.88
N GLY A 51 8.25 -11.60 -7.96
CA GLY A 51 8.83 -12.10 -6.75
C GLY A 51 7.84 -12.01 -5.62
N SER A 52 7.93 -12.96 -4.70
CA SER A 52 7.26 -12.87 -3.40
C SER A 52 7.45 -11.47 -2.79
N LEU A 53 6.36 -10.90 -2.28
CA LEU A 53 6.37 -9.60 -1.62
C LEU A 53 7.39 -9.58 -0.47
N GLU A 54 8.30 -8.60 -0.49
CA GLU A 54 9.37 -8.47 0.49
C GLU A 54 9.06 -7.37 1.51
N VAL A 55 9.23 -7.70 2.79
CA VAL A 55 9.09 -6.78 3.93
C VAL A 55 10.49 -6.37 4.40
N THR A 56 10.79 -5.09 4.29
CA THR A 56 12.09 -4.50 4.62
C THR A 56 11.95 -3.48 5.75
N GLU A 57 13.06 -2.98 6.30
CA GLU A 57 13.01 -1.92 7.32
C GLU A 57 12.37 -0.63 6.78
N GLN A 58 12.48 -0.37 5.48
CA GLN A 58 11.97 0.86 4.85
C GLN A 58 10.49 0.77 4.47
N GLY A 59 9.94 -0.44 4.36
CA GLY A 59 8.59 -0.64 3.88
C GLY A 59 8.31 -2.02 3.30
N VAL A 60 7.20 -2.12 2.59
CA VAL A 60 6.70 -3.36 1.98
C VAL A 60 6.50 -3.14 0.48
N ALA A 61 7.20 -3.91 -0.35
CA ALA A 61 7.29 -3.65 -1.79
C ALA A 61 7.68 -2.18 -2.07
N GLY A 62 6.78 -1.36 -2.64
CA GLY A 62 7.00 0.08 -2.83
C GLY A 62 6.34 1.00 -1.79
N LEU A 63 5.59 0.45 -0.82
CA LEU A 63 4.93 1.22 0.23
C LEU A 63 5.92 1.59 1.33
N THR A 64 6.01 2.88 1.67
CA THR A 64 6.93 3.40 2.71
C THR A 64 6.21 4.40 3.61
N SER A 65 6.87 4.89 4.65
CA SER A 65 6.34 5.93 5.55
C SER A 65 5.98 7.25 4.86
N THR A 66 6.44 7.47 3.63
CA THR A 66 6.15 8.68 2.84
C THR A 66 5.01 8.50 1.85
N THR A 67 4.52 7.27 1.66
CA THR A 67 3.41 7.01 0.75
C THR A 67 2.14 7.63 1.33
N ALA A 68 1.43 8.45 0.55
CA ALA A 68 0.18 9.06 0.98
C ALA A 68 -0.92 8.00 1.14
N MET A 69 -1.83 8.22 2.10
CA MET A 69 -3.01 7.36 2.32
C MET A 69 -4.12 7.64 1.28
N SER A 70 -3.80 7.49 0.00
CA SER A 70 -4.74 7.63 -1.12
C SER A 70 -4.65 6.46 -2.09
N GLU A 71 -5.76 6.16 -2.78
CA GLU A 71 -5.82 5.07 -3.76
C GLU A 71 -4.72 5.18 -4.80
N GLU A 72 -4.56 6.36 -5.41
CA GLU A 72 -3.59 6.61 -6.47
C GLU A 72 -2.15 6.37 -6.01
N ALA A 73 -1.78 6.86 -4.83
CA ALA A 73 -0.43 6.73 -4.29
C ALA A 73 -0.11 5.27 -3.92
N ILE A 74 -1.07 4.59 -3.28
CA ILE A 74 -0.94 3.18 -2.90
C ILE A 74 -0.87 2.30 -4.15
N ASN A 75 -1.75 2.53 -5.12
CA ASN A 75 -1.79 1.76 -6.37
C ASN A 75 -0.48 1.90 -7.15
N LYS A 76 0.03 3.13 -7.26
CA LYS A 76 1.32 3.40 -7.89
C LYS A 76 2.48 2.72 -7.17
N ALA A 77 2.51 2.76 -5.83
CA ALA A 77 3.54 2.12 -5.03
C ALA A 77 3.52 0.58 -5.16
N LEU A 78 2.34 0.01 -5.44
CA LEU A 78 2.13 -1.41 -5.69
C LEU A 78 2.08 -1.77 -7.19
N ASN A 79 2.52 -0.86 -8.08
CA ASN A 79 2.55 -1.03 -9.54
C ASN A 79 1.22 -1.42 -10.22
N GLY A 80 0.08 -1.27 -9.53
CA GLY A 80 -1.21 -1.72 -10.04
C GLY A 80 -1.44 -3.23 -9.97
N ASP A 81 -0.60 -3.98 -9.25
CA ASP A 81 -0.65 -5.44 -9.18
C ASP A 81 -1.82 -5.96 -8.34
N TYR A 82 -2.47 -5.09 -7.55
CA TYR A 82 -3.53 -5.46 -6.62
C TYR A 82 -4.79 -4.63 -6.85
N LYS A 83 -5.94 -5.25 -6.61
CA LYS A 83 -7.20 -4.52 -6.49
C LYS A 83 -7.26 -3.83 -5.13
N LEU A 84 -7.49 -2.52 -5.10
CA LEU A 84 -7.61 -1.77 -3.86
C LEU A 84 -9.06 -1.68 -3.37
N ARG A 85 -9.24 -1.77 -2.06
CA ARG A 85 -10.51 -1.54 -1.38
C ARG A 85 -10.29 -0.68 -0.15
N GLN A 86 -10.99 0.45 -0.06
CA GLN A 86 -11.00 1.26 1.16
C GLN A 86 -12.01 0.68 2.17
N GLY A 87 -11.67 0.79 3.44
CA GLY A 87 -12.55 0.49 4.56
C GLY A 87 -12.43 1.55 5.66
N MET A 88 -13.41 1.57 6.55
CA MET A 88 -13.42 2.40 7.73
C MET A 88 -13.69 1.52 8.95
N ARG A 89 -12.99 1.75 10.05
CA ARG A 89 -13.22 1.04 11.32
C ARG A 89 -13.01 1.94 12.52
N THR A 90 -13.60 1.58 13.65
CA THR A 90 -13.33 2.28 14.91
C THR A 90 -12.11 1.66 15.59
N GLN A 91 -11.09 2.47 15.86
CA GLN A 91 -9.91 2.09 16.65
C GLN A 91 -9.73 3.11 17.76
N ASN A 92 -9.66 2.65 19.02
CA ASN A 92 -9.53 3.51 20.20
C ASN A 92 -10.59 4.64 20.28
N GLY A 93 -11.82 4.34 19.84
CA GLY A 93 -12.93 5.30 19.82
C GLY A 93 -12.89 6.31 18.67
N GLN A 94 -11.89 6.24 17.78
CA GLN A 94 -11.79 7.08 16.59
C GLN A 94 -12.10 6.27 15.33
N VAL A 95 -12.79 6.90 14.37
CA VAL A 95 -13.00 6.30 13.05
C VAL A 95 -11.73 6.51 12.23
N VAL A 96 -11.13 5.42 11.79
CA VAL A 96 -9.91 5.40 10.99
C VAL A 96 -10.17 4.71 9.66
N ASP A 97 -9.57 5.27 8.61
CA ASP A 97 -9.61 4.70 7.27
C ASP A 97 -8.42 3.76 7.08
N PHE A 98 -8.62 2.73 6.27
CA PHE A 98 -7.56 1.81 5.87
C PHE A 98 -7.80 1.31 4.45
N TRP A 99 -6.74 0.83 3.82
CA TRP A 99 -6.79 0.21 2.50
C TRP A 99 -6.48 -1.27 2.59
N GLN A 100 -7.12 -2.05 1.74
CA GLN A 100 -6.79 -3.45 1.52
C GLN A 100 -6.33 -3.62 0.08
N ALA A 101 -5.20 -4.32 -0.09
CA ALA A 101 -4.73 -4.77 -1.40
C ALA A 101 -5.12 -6.24 -1.56
N LEU A 102 -5.89 -6.54 -2.59
CA LEU A 102 -6.43 -7.86 -2.87
C LEU A 102 -5.80 -8.46 -4.12
N ASP A 103 -5.56 -9.77 -4.05
CA ASP A 103 -5.25 -10.63 -5.20
C ASP A 103 -6.39 -11.66 -5.31
N GLY A 104 -7.20 -11.52 -6.37
CA GLY A 104 -8.53 -12.14 -6.45
C GLY A 104 -9.42 -11.69 -5.29
N ASP A 105 -9.91 -12.66 -4.51
CA ASP A 105 -10.74 -12.43 -3.32
C ASP A 105 -9.93 -12.40 -2.01
N ASN A 106 -8.62 -12.67 -2.08
CA ASN A 106 -7.76 -12.78 -0.90
C ASN A 106 -7.14 -11.42 -0.57
N VAL A 107 -7.24 -11.01 0.70
CA VAL A 107 -6.55 -9.82 1.19
C VAL A 107 -5.07 -10.17 1.40
N LYS A 108 -4.19 -9.51 0.66
CA LYS A 108 -2.73 -9.69 0.75
C LYS A 108 -2.09 -8.66 1.68
N LEU A 109 -2.60 -7.42 1.66
CA LEU A 109 -2.12 -6.34 2.51
C LEU A 109 -3.29 -5.59 3.17
N VAL A 110 -3.08 -5.15 4.41
CA VAL A 110 -3.91 -4.12 5.07
C VAL A 110 -3.02 -2.95 5.43
N ILE A 111 -3.32 -1.79 4.88
CA ILE A 111 -2.50 -0.59 4.93
C ILE A 111 -3.23 0.43 5.78
N ASN A 112 -2.62 0.80 6.91
CA ASN A 112 -3.18 1.75 7.87
C ASN A 112 -2.29 2.98 7.93
N GLY A 113 -2.92 4.12 8.18
CA GLY A 113 -2.24 5.39 8.39
C GLY A 113 -3.23 6.54 8.43
N THR A 114 -2.72 7.73 8.75
CA THR A 114 -3.52 8.95 8.84
C THR A 114 -3.43 9.76 7.56
N THR A 115 -2.31 10.44 7.34
CA THR A 115 -2.00 11.17 6.10
C THR A 115 -1.07 10.38 5.18
N SER A 116 -0.22 9.56 5.77
CA SER A 116 0.76 8.70 5.13
C SER A 116 0.73 7.31 5.77
N VAL A 117 1.30 6.32 5.09
CA VAL A 117 1.33 4.93 5.57
C VAL A 117 2.11 4.85 6.88
N GLU A 118 1.50 4.25 7.91
CA GLU A 118 2.11 4.09 9.23
C GLU A 118 2.32 2.64 9.60
N ARG A 119 1.44 1.75 9.12
CA ARG A 119 1.47 0.33 9.43
C ARG A 119 0.94 -0.49 8.28
N ILE A 120 1.68 -1.51 7.89
CA ILE A 120 1.30 -2.44 6.82
C ILE A 120 1.26 -3.84 7.41
N GLU A 121 0.13 -4.50 7.27
CA GLU A 121 -0.09 -5.87 7.68
C GLU A 121 -0.10 -6.78 6.46
N VAL A 122 0.87 -7.68 6.40
CA VAL A 122 1.11 -8.59 5.27
C VAL A 122 0.55 -9.96 5.60
N GLN A 123 -0.42 -10.38 4.80
CA GLN A 123 -1.13 -11.67 4.89
C GLN A 123 -0.82 -12.57 3.69
N ASP A 124 0.07 -12.14 2.80
CA ASP A 124 0.50 -12.95 1.68
C ASP A 124 1.40 -14.10 2.15
N ALA A 125 0.96 -15.34 1.94
CA ALA A 125 1.65 -16.54 2.40
C ALA A 125 3.05 -16.71 1.78
N ASP A 126 3.26 -16.16 0.58
CA ASP A 126 4.54 -16.22 -0.11
C ASP A 126 5.49 -15.10 0.33
N ALA A 127 5.03 -14.11 1.09
CA ALA A 127 5.84 -12.98 1.50
C ALA A 127 6.99 -13.37 2.42
N LYS A 128 8.09 -12.62 2.31
CA LYS A 128 9.29 -12.82 3.11
C LYS A 128 9.70 -11.51 3.78
N ALA A 129 10.11 -11.59 5.04
CA ALA A 129 10.82 -10.51 5.69
C ALA A 129 12.30 -10.49 5.27
N ALA A 130 12.96 -9.36 5.50
CA ALA A 130 14.37 -9.15 5.17
C ALA A 130 15.32 -10.16 5.83
N ASP A 131 14.94 -10.75 6.97
CA ASP A 131 15.69 -11.82 7.64
C ASP A 131 15.36 -13.23 7.11
N GLY A 132 14.56 -13.33 6.04
CA GLY A 132 14.12 -14.57 5.42
C GLY A 132 12.89 -15.23 6.06
N SER A 133 12.33 -14.63 7.12
CA SER A 133 11.11 -15.16 7.76
C SER A 133 9.93 -15.17 6.83
N LYS A 134 9.04 -16.13 7.01
CA LYS A 134 7.78 -16.23 6.27
C LYS A 134 6.62 -16.62 7.17
N ILE A 135 5.41 -16.40 6.67
CA ILE A 135 4.19 -16.91 7.30
C ILE A 135 4.30 -18.43 7.45
N GLY A 136 3.99 -18.93 8.65
CA GLY A 136 4.09 -20.34 9.01
C GLY A 136 5.33 -20.72 9.83
N ASP A 137 6.37 -19.87 9.89
CA ASP A 137 7.56 -20.13 10.70
C ASP A 137 7.21 -20.16 12.20
N LEU A 138 7.91 -21.00 12.96
CA LEU A 138 7.61 -21.21 14.38
C LEU A 138 8.19 -20.10 15.24
N PHE A 139 7.51 -19.78 16.34
CA PHE A 139 8.06 -18.87 17.36
C PHE A 139 9.41 -19.37 17.89
N SER A 140 9.52 -20.67 18.17
CA SER A 140 10.70 -21.30 18.73
C SER A 140 11.94 -21.25 17.82
N GLU A 141 11.77 -21.01 16.52
CA GLU A 141 12.88 -20.82 15.58
C GLU A 141 13.58 -19.47 15.76
N LYS A 142 12.90 -18.48 16.36
CA LYS A 142 13.38 -17.09 16.47
C LYS A 142 13.50 -16.60 17.90
N PHE A 143 12.61 -17.03 18.77
CA PHE A 143 12.50 -16.54 20.14
C PHE A 143 12.51 -17.71 21.11
N SER A 144 13.36 -17.61 22.14
CA SER A 144 13.32 -18.52 23.27
C SER A 144 12.33 -18.07 24.35
N LYS A 145 11.96 -16.79 24.35
CA LYS A 145 11.08 -16.14 25.33
C LYS A 145 10.36 -14.94 24.72
N ALA A 146 9.11 -14.74 25.11
CA ALA A 146 8.30 -13.59 24.69
C ALA A 146 8.65 -12.32 25.46
N PHE A 147 9.12 -12.46 26.71
CA PHE A 147 9.45 -11.33 27.57
C PHE A 147 10.44 -10.36 26.90
N ASN A 148 10.09 -9.08 26.90
CA ASN A 148 10.82 -7.96 26.30
C ASN A 148 10.91 -7.95 24.76
N ASN A 149 10.44 -9.00 24.07
CA ASN A 149 10.41 -9.07 22.61
C ASN A 149 8.99 -8.85 22.06
N CYS A 150 7.99 -9.25 22.84
CA CYS A 150 6.62 -9.37 22.40
C CYS A 150 5.62 -8.63 23.28
N LYS A 151 4.48 -8.29 22.68
CA LYS A 151 3.29 -7.73 23.32
C LYS A 151 2.06 -8.44 22.78
N MET A 152 0.94 -8.35 23.51
CA MET A 152 -0.35 -8.77 22.97
C MET A 152 -0.68 -7.93 21.73
N ALA A 153 -1.12 -8.57 20.66
CA ALA A 153 -1.62 -7.88 19.48
C ALA A 153 -2.87 -7.07 19.87
N SER A 154 -3.05 -5.92 19.24
CA SER A 154 -4.22 -5.07 19.51
C SER A 154 -5.44 -5.59 18.75
N GLY A 155 -6.51 -5.89 19.48
CA GLY A 155 -7.79 -6.38 18.96
C GLY A 155 -8.68 -6.79 20.12
N LEU A 156 -10.01 -6.64 19.98
CA LEU A 156 -10.94 -6.87 21.10
C LEU A 156 -10.95 -8.33 21.58
N ASP A 157 -10.61 -9.29 20.72
CA ASP A 157 -10.66 -10.72 21.00
C ASP A 157 -9.38 -11.47 20.54
N ALA A 158 -8.28 -10.74 20.31
CA ALA A 158 -7.06 -11.34 19.75
C ALA A 158 -6.13 -11.86 20.86
N HIS A 159 -5.90 -13.17 20.88
CA HIS A 159 -4.83 -13.80 21.66
C HIS A 159 -3.48 -13.77 20.96
N ASP A 160 -3.45 -13.21 19.75
CA ASP A 160 -2.25 -13.10 18.94
C ASP A 160 -1.16 -12.32 19.67
N VAL A 161 0.08 -12.72 19.43
CA VAL A 161 1.26 -12.12 20.06
C VAL A 161 2.09 -11.45 18.98
N GLU A 162 2.31 -10.14 19.10
CA GLU A 162 3.16 -9.37 18.21
C GLU A 162 4.56 -9.25 18.79
N CYS A 163 5.56 -9.77 18.09
CA CYS A 163 6.97 -9.76 18.47
C CYS A 163 7.79 -8.92 17.50
N ARG A 164 8.69 -8.08 18.01
CA ARG A 164 9.64 -7.35 17.16
C ARG A 164 10.65 -8.32 16.56
N ALA A 165 10.85 -8.27 15.25
CA ALA A 165 11.86 -9.09 14.59
C ALA A 165 13.27 -8.78 15.16
N PRO A 166 14.14 -9.78 15.38
CA PRO A 166 15.47 -9.54 15.92
C PRO A 166 16.29 -8.60 15.04
N GLY A 167 16.86 -7.55 15.62
CA GLY A 167 17.68 -6.56 14.89
C GLY A 167 16.89 -5.54 14.05
N SER A 168 15.57 -5.64 14.05
CA SER A 168 14.66 -4.73 13.33
C SER A 168 14.14 -3.63 14.25
N GLN A 169 13.80 -2.47 13.67
CA GLN A 169 13.03 -1.43 14.36
C GLN A 169 11.59 -1.37 13.86
N HIS A 170 11.34 -1.80 12.63
CA HIS A 170 10.07 -1.58 11.93
C HIS A 170 9.29 -2.86 11.62
N ILE A 171 9.95 -4.01 11.59
CA ILE A 171 9.35 -5.31 11.30
C ILE A 171 8.95 -6.05 12.59
N PHE A 172 7.71 -6.53 12.61
CA PHE A 172 7.12 -7.32 13.68
C PHE A 172 6.46 -8.57 13.10
N PHE A 173 6.50 -9.66 13.85
CA PHE A 173 5.82 -10.90 13.53
C PHE A 173 4.62 -11.08 14.46
N VAL A 174 3.47 -11.36 13.88
CA VAL A 174 2.27 -11.73 14.64
C VAL A 174 2.19 -13.25 14.66
N TYR A 175 2.20 -13.81 15.85
CA TYR A 175 2.06 -15.23 16.10
C TYR A 175 0.63 -15.55 16.53
N SER A 176 0.08 -16.61 15.95
CA SER A 176 -1.24 -17.12 16.28
C SER A 176 -1.16 -18.64 16.51
N GLY A 177 -2.02 -19.13 17.39
CA GLY A 177 -2.15 -20.55 17.70
C GLY A 177 -3.30 -20.80 18.66
N GLU A 178 -3.47 -22.06 19.06
CA GLU A 178 -4.51 -22.42 20.01
C GLU A 178 -4.17 -21.89 21.41
N TRP A 179 -5.13 -21.17 22.02
CA TRP A 179 -5.06 -20.67 23.38
C TRP A 179 -6.29 -21.12 24.17
N HIS A 180 -6.05 -21.71 25.33
CA HIS A 180 -7.11 -22.17 26.24
C HIS A 180 -7.01 -21.51 27.63
N GLY A 181 -6.19 -20.47 27.76
CA GLY A 181 -6.04 -19.74 29.02
C GLY A 181 -6.95 -18.51 29.10
N PRO A 182 -6.86 -17.75 30.20
CA PRO A 182 -7.69 -16.57 30.39
C PRO A 182 -7.46 -15.51 29.32
N GLU A 183 -8.51 -14.76 29.01
CA GLU A 183 -8.42 -13.60 28.12
C GLU A 183 -7.57 -12.49 28.75
N GLY A 184 -6.91 -11.70 27.90
CA GLY A 184 -6.07 -10.58 28.34
C GLY A 184 -4.72 -10.98 28.96
N LEU A 185 -4.41 -12.27 29.07
CA LEU A 185 -3.10 -12.76 29.47
C LEU A 185 -2.30 -13.25 28.26
N MET A 186 -1.00 -12.94 28.28
CA MET A 186 -0.07 -13.46 27.28
C MET A 186 0.14 -14.96 27.50
N PRO A 187 0.06 -15.79 26.44
CA PRO A 187 0.40 -17.19 26.50
C PRO A 187 1.82 -17.41 27.04
N SER A 188 2.04 -18.52 27.74
CA SER A 188 3.37 -18.86 28.25
C SER A 188 4.33 -19.18 27.10
N ASP A 189 5.64 -19.06 27.36
CA ASP A 189 6.67 -19.40 26.36
C ASP A 189 6.53 -20.86 25.89
N ASP A 190 6.10 -21.78 26.76
CA ASP A 190 5.86 -23.19 26.38
C ASP A 190 4.71 -23.35 25.38
N THR A 191 3.65 -22.55 25.52
CA THR A 191 2.56 -22.52 24.53
C THR A 191 3.00 -21.84 23.24
N LEU A 192 3.73 -20.73 23.34
CA LEU A 192 4.14 -19.95 22.16
C LEU A 192 5.11 -20.72 21.26
N LYS A 193 5.95 -21.62 21.79
CA LYS A 193 6.93 -22.38 20.99
C LYS A 193 6.37 -23.05 19.74
N SER A 194 5.11 -23.50 19.77
CA SER A 194 4.44 -24.16 18.65
C SER A 194 3.62 -23.21 17.76
N TRP A 195 3.46 -21.95 18.17
CA TRP A 195 2.73 -20.94 17.41
C TRP A 195 3.50 -20.55 16.16
N LYS A 196 2.74 -20.16 15.14
CA LYS A 196 3.27 -19.82 13.82
C LYS A 196 3.05 -18.35 13.51
N ILE A 197 3.95 -17.79 12.72
CA ILE A 197 3.73 -16.47 12.13
C ILE A 197 2.46 -16.56 11.28
N SER A 198 1.43 -15.80 11.65
CA SER A 198 0.18 -15.66 10.88
C SER A 198 0.22 -14.45 9.96
N LYS A 199 1.03 -13.45 10.31
CA LYS A 199 1.15 -12.18 9.60
C LYS A 199 2.48 -11.51 9.90
N ILE A 200 3.02 -10.81 8.91
CA ILE A 200 4.19 -9.94 9.07
C ILE A 200 3.69 -8.50 9.08
N VAL A 201 4.23 -7.67 9.96
CA VAL A 201 3.84 -6.27 10.08
C VAL A 201 5.06 -5.39 9.90
N TRP A 202 4.95 -4.40 9.04
CA TRP A 202 5.86 -3.27 9.01
C TRP A 202 5.20 -2.06 9.67
N GLN A 203 5.94 -1.30 10.47
CA GLN A 203 5.46 -0.10 11.15
C GLN A 203 6.58 0.94 11.26
N ARG A 204 6.27 2.18 10.88
CA ARG A 204 7.22 3.31 10.94
C ARG A 204 7.53 3.77 12.37
#